data_AF-A0A061DV59-F1
#
_entry.id   AF-A0A061DV59-F1
#
_cell.length_a   1.000
_cell.length_b   1.000
_cell.length_c   1.000
_cell.angle_alpha   90.00
_cell.angle_beta   90.00
_cell.angle_gamma   90.00
#
_symmetry.space_group_name_H-M   'P 1'
#
loop_
_entity.id
_entity.type
_entity.pdbx_description
1 polymer ?
#
loop_
_entity_poly.entity_id
_entity_poly.type
_entity_poly.pdbx_seq_one_letter_code
_entity_poly.pdbx_strand_id
1 'polypeptide(L)'
;MASYFVCNTIFSGIMAIADDTNYYNIRKKCEGSLCYDFSNMEIFLNQKSVRDALGVWNINFASYSSTAYQAMLVDWIRNLKVGILALLEDGIKLLV
;
A
#
# COMPACT_ATOMS: atom_id res chain seq x y z
N MET A 1 -6.46 -1.52 18.29
CA MET A 1 -7.32 -2.13 17.25
C MET A 1 -8.64 -1.37 17.06
N ALA A 2 -9.32 -0.96 18.13
CA ALA A 2 -10.55 -0.15 18.02
C ALA A 2 -10.40 1.11 17.15
N SER A 3 -9.34 1.90 17.33
CA SER A 3 -9.10 3.11 16.53
C SER A 3 -8.93 2.83 15.03
N TYR A 4 -8.26 1.73 14.68
CA TYR A 4 -8.11 1.31 13.28
C TYR A 4 -9.49 1.06 12.65
N PHE A 5 -10.35 0.30 13.33
CA PHE A 5 -11.70 0.02 12.84
C PHE A 5 -12.53 1.29 12.71
N VAL A 6 -12.53 2.17 13.73
CA VAL A 6 -13.26 3.45 13.69
C VAL A 6 -12.82 4.31 12.51
N CYS A 7 -11.52 4.49 12.31
CA CYS A 7 -11.00 5.27 11.18
C CYS A 7 -11.37 4.66 9.82
N ASN A 8 -11.30 3.33 9.69
CA ASN A 8 -11.67 2.66 8.44
C ASN A 8 -13.17 2.72 8.17
N THR A 9 -14.03 2.66 9.19
CA THR A 9 -15.48 2.83 9.00
C THR A 9 -15.82 4.20 8.40
N ILE A 10 -15.14 5.26 8.85
CA ILE A 10 -15.33 6.61 8.29
C ILE A 10 -14.90 6.64 6.82
N PHE A 11 -13.72 6.11 6.50
CA PHE A 11 -13.22 6.05 5.13
C PHE A 11 -14.16 5.27 4.21
N SER A 12 -14.60 4.08 4.61
CA SER A 12 -15.55 3.27 3.84
C SER A 12 -16.89 3.98 3.63
N GLY A 13 -17.36 4.75 4.62
CA GLY A 13 -18.56 5.57 4.49
C GLY A 13 -18.43 6.68 3.45
N ILE A 14 -17.26 7.34 3.39
CA ILE A 14 -16.97 8.35 2.35
C ILE A 14 -16.93 7.68 0.97
N MET A 15 -16.22 6.55 0.84
CA MET A 15 -16.10 5.85 -0.44
C MET A 15 -17.44 5.32 -0.95
N ALA A 16 -18.37 4.93 -0.06
CA ALA A 16 -19.72 4.52 -0.44
C ALA A 16 -20.53 5.66 -1.10
N ILE A 17 -20.22 6.92 -0.77
CA ILE A 17 -20.85 8.11 -1.38
C ILE A 17 -20.09 8.54 -2.64
N ALA A 18 -18.77 8.41 -2.63
CA ALA A 18 -17.88 8.78 -3.73
C ALA A 18 -17.89 7.79 -4.92
N ASP A 19 -18.65 6.69 -4.80
CA ASP A 19 -18.82 5.65 -5.82
C ASP A 19 -17.47 5.09 -6.30
N ASP A 20 -17.23 5.05 -7.61
CA ASP A 20 -16.02 4.50 -8.21
C ASP A 20 -14.83 5.48 -8.23
N THR A 21 -14.82 6.51 -7.39
CA THR A 21 -13.70 7.47 -7.32
C THR A 21 -12.41 6.77 -6.87
N ASN A 22 -11.30 7.08 -7.54
CA ASN A 22 -9.98 6.60 -7.13
C ASN A 22 -9.47 7.40 -5.92
N TYR A 23 -9.30 6.74 -4.77
CA TYR A 23 -8.84 7.39 -3.54
C TYR A 23 -7.37 7.82 -3.54
N TYR A 24 -6.58 7.41 -4.54
CA TYR A 24 -5.23 7.95 -4.80
C TYR A 24 -5.25 9.16 -5.74
N ASN A 25 -6.28 9.29 -6.58
CA ASN A 25 -6.44 10.38 -7.52
C ASN A 25 -7.91 10.68 -7.77
N ILE A 26 -8.43 11.67 -7.05
CA ILE A 26 -9.84 12.09 -7.07
C ILE A 26 -10.36 12.53 -8.45
N ARG A 27 -9.49 12.70 -9.45
CA ARG A 27 -9.85 13.05 -10.84
C ARG A 27 -10.14 11.83 -11.72
N LYS A 28 -9.97 10.61 -11.18
CA LYS A 28 -10.08 9.35 -11.92
C LYS A 28 -11.07 8.41 -11.25
N LYS A 29 -11.52 7.43 -12.05
CA LYS A 29 -12.22 6.25 -11.56
C LYS A 29 -11.22 5.19 -11.08
N CYS A 30 -11.63 4.36 -10.14
CA CYS A 30 -10.86 3.27 -9.56
C CYS A 30 -10.96 2.06 -10.49
N GLU A 31 -9.83 1.60 -11.02
CA GLU A 31 -9.75 0.44 -11.92
C GLU A 31 -8.97 -0.70 -11.24
N GLY A 32 -9.58 -1.88 -11.10
CA GLY A 32 -8.93 -3.02 -10.41
C GLY A 32 -8.86 -2.87 -8.88
N SER A 33 -8.23 -3.84 -8.21
CA SER A 33 -8.22 -3.93 -6.74
C SER A 33 -7.41 -2.85 -6.03
N LEU A 34 -6.44 -2.25 -6.73
CA LEU A 34 -5.57 -1.17 -6.23
C LEU A 34 -5.89 0.18 -6.89
N CYS A 35 -7.08 0.32 -7.48
CA CYS A 35 -7.54 1.48 -8.25
C CYS A 35 -6.70 1.87 -9.48
N TYR A 36 -5.72 1.05 -9.83
CA TYR A 36 -5.02 1.09 -11.11
C TYR A 36 -4.85 -0.33 -11.66
N ASP A 37 -4.78 -0.44 -12.99
CA ASP A 37 -4.41 -1.69 -13.66
C ASP A 37 -2.88 -1.93 -13.58
N PHE A 38 -2.50 -2.86 -12.70
CA PHE A 38 -1.12 -3.34 -12.56
C PHE A 38 -0.86 -4.68 -13.28
N SER A 39 -1.82 -5.18 -14.07
CA SER A 39 -1.75 -6.51 -14.69
C SER A 39 -0.50 -6.70 -15.54
N ASN A 40 -0.11 -5.70 -16.32
CA ASN A 40 1.10 -5.77 -17.17
C ASN A 40 2.37 -6.03 -16.35
N MET A 41 2.52 -5.37 -15.21
CA MET A 41 3.66 -5.58 -14.30
C MET A 41 3.61 -6.96 -13.69
N GLU A 42 2.45 -7.40 -13.21
CA GLU A 42 2.28 -8.71 -12.59
C GLU A 42 2.56 -9.85 -13.59
N ILE A 43 2.04 -9.74 -14.82
CA ILE A 43 2.28 -10.70 -15.90
C ILE A 43 3.77 -10.75 -16.22
N PHE A 44 4.41 -9.59 -16.42
CA PHE A 44 5.83 -9.52 -16.78
C PHE A 44 6.72 -10.14 -15.69
N LEU A 45 6.54 -9.73 -14.43
CA LEU A 45 7.35 -10.23 -13.31
C LEU A 45 7.11 -11.71 -12.99
N ASN A 46 5.98 -12.28 -13.43
CA ASN A 46 5.68 -13.70 -13.32
C ASN A 46 6.07 -14.53 -14.55
N GLN A 47 6.71 -13.94 -15.57
CA GLN A 47 7.32 -14.75 -16.63
C GLN A 47 8.50 -15.55 -16.06
N LYS A 48 8.60 -16.84 -16.42
CA LYS A 48 9.67 -17.71 -15.93
C LYS A 48 11.05 -17.12 -16.25
N SER A 49 11.25 -16.64 -17.49
CA SER A 49 12.50 -16.01 -17.93
C SER A 49 12.89 -14.81 -17.05
N VAL A 50 11.91 -13.98 -16.67
CA VAL A 50 12.14 -12.81 -15.81
C VAL A 50 12.49 -13.25 -14.39
N ARG A 51 11.75 -14.21 -13.82
CA ARG A 51 12.07 -14.75 -12.49
C ARG A 51 13.43 -15.45 -12.42
N ASP A 52 13.79 -16.19 -13.47
CA ASP A 52 15.09 -16.85 -13.60
C ASP A 52 16.20 -15.79 -13.63
N ALA A 53 16.04 -14.74 -14.44
CA ALA A 53 17.00 -13.65 -14.55
C ALA A 53 17.16 -12.85 -13.24
N LEU A 54 16.08 -12.69 -12.46
CA LEU A 54 16.11 -12.05 -11.14
C LEU A 54 16.57 -12.98 -10.00
N GLY A 55 16.73 -14.28 -10.25
CA GLY A 55 17.15 -15.25 -9.23
C GLY A 55 16.10 -15.58 -8.17
N VAL A 56 14.81 -15.32 -8.43
CA VAL A 56 13.70 -15.53 -7.45
C VAL A 56 12.99 -16.89 -7.63
N TRP A 57 13.44 -17.69 -8.60
CA TRP A 57 13.04 -19.08 -8.84
C TRP A 57 11.51 -19.27 -8.91
N ASN A 58 10.93 -19.94 -7.91
CA ASN A 58 9.53 -20.36 -7.87
C ASN A 58 8.63 -19.42 -7.06
N ILE A 59 9.12 -18.24 -6.68
CA ILE A 59 8.32 -17.26 -5.96
C ILE A 59 7.51 -16.46 -6.99
N ASN A 60 6.19 -16.49 -6.86
CA ASN A 60 5.31 -15.65 -7.68
C ASN A 60 5.31 -14.22 -7.15
N PHE A 61 5.39 -13.26 -8.07
CA PHE A 61 5.23 -11.86 -7.76
C PHE A 61 3.75 -11.54 -7.51
N ALA A 62 3.48 -10.71 -6.50
CA ALA A 62 2.19 -10.11 -6.23
C ALA A 62 2.40 -8.63 -5.88
N SER A 63 1.55 -7.74 -6.41
CA SER A 63 1.66 -6.29 -6.14
C SER A 63 1.35 -5.93 -4.68
N TYR A 64 0.63 -6.80 -3.97
CA TYR A 64 0.20 -6.60 -2.60
C TYR A 64 0.08 -7.94 -1.85
N SER A 65 0.48 -7.96 -0.57
CA SER A 65 0.37 -9.13 0.30
C SER A 65 -0.63 -8.86 1.43
N SER A 66 -1.76 -9.56 1.39
CA SER A 66 -2.77 -9.48 2.45
C SER A 66 -2.22 -9.99 3.79
N THR A 67 -1.35 -11.01 3.79
CA THR A 67 -0.72 -11.52 5.01
C THR A 67 0.13 -10.46 5.71
N ALA A 68 0.98 -9.75 4.96
CA ALA A 68 1.80 -8.68 5.53
C ALA A 68 0.93 -7.52 6.03
N TYR A 69 -0.08 -7.13 5.25
CA TYR A 69 -1.02 -6.09 5.67
C TYR A 69 -1.77 -6.43 6.96
N GLN A 70 -2.29 -7.66 7.07
CA GLN A 70 -3.01 -8.11 8.26
C GLN A 70 -2.10 -8.13 9.50
N ALA A 71 -0.84 -8.52 9.33
CA ALA A 71 0.16 -8.51 10.42
C ALA A 71 0.46 -7.10 10.94
N MET A 72 0.30 -6.06 10.09
CA MET A 72 0.65 -4.66 10.42
C MET A 72 -0.57 -3.80 10.81
N LEU A 73 -1.78 -4.35 10.92
CA LEU A 73 -2.98 -3.54 11.19
C LEU A 73 -2.91 -2.71 12.47
N VAL A 74 -2.22 -3.21 13.51
CA VAL A 74 -2.08 -2.49 14.78
C VAL A 74 -1.07 -1.35 14.71
N ASP A 75 -0.16 -1.37 13.74
CA ASP A 75 0.87 -0.35 13.54
C ASP A 75 0.31 0.90 12.85
N TRP A 76 -0.81 0.79 12.13
CA TRP A 76 -1.41 1.89 11.38
C TRP A 76 -1.71 3.14 12.22
N ILE A 77 -2.08 2.95 13.50
CA ILE A 77 -2.46 4.05 14.41
C ILE A 77 -1.31 4.46 15.34
N ARG A 78 -0.10 3.89 15.16
CA ARG A 78 1.07 4.31 15.94
C ARG A 78 1.53 5.69 15.50
N ASN A 79 1.86 6.54 16.47
CA ASN A 79 2.42 7.85 16.19
C ASN A 79 3.92 7.72 15.82
N LEU A 80 4.21 7.53 14.53
CA LEU A 80 5.59 7.45 14.03
C LEU A 80 6.29 8.81 13.93
N LYS A 81 5.54 9.92 13.98
CA LYS A 81 6.08 11.29 13.85
C LYS A 81 7.07 11.64 14.97
N VAL A 82 6.93 11.04 16.15
CA VAL A 82 7.81 11.33 17.30
C VAL A 82 9.28 10.98 17.04
N GLY A 83 9.55 10.00 16.15
CA GLY A 83 10.92 9.62 15.79
C GLY A 83 11.60 10.61 14.86
N ILE A 84 10.84 11.44 14.15
CA ILE A 84 11.39 12.37 13.15
C ILE A 84 12.33 13.40 13.80
N LEU A 85 12.01 13.87 15.01
CA LEU A 85 12.84 14.84 15.72
C LEU A 85 14.26 14.29 15.94
N ALA A 86 14.37 13.08 16.50
CA ALA A 86 15.64 12.43 16.78
C ALA A 86 16.48 12.24 15.50
N LEU A 87 15.83 11.86 14.38
CA LEU A 87 16.51 11.72 13.09
C LEU A 87 17.12 13.05 12.61
N LEU A 88 16.40 14.16 12.77
CA LEU A 88 16.88 15.49 12.39
C LEU A 88 18.00 15.99 13.30
N GLU A 89 17.91 15.72 14.61
CA GLU A 89 18.95 16.06 15.59
C GLU A 89 20.27 15.31 15.32
N ASP A 90 20.18 14.07 14.83
CA ASP A 90 21.32 13.26 14.38
C ASP A 90 21.86 13.70 12.99
N GLY A 91 21.31 14.77 12.41
CA GLY A 91 21.78 15.35 11.15
C GLY A 91 21.28 14.63 9.89
N ILE A 92 20.29 13.75 10.00
CA ILE A 92 19.69 13.07 8.84
C ILE A 92 18.85 14.06 8.05
N LYS A 93 19.12 14.18 6.75
CA LYS A 93 18.36 15.07 5.85
C LYS A 93 17.03 14.41 5.49
N LEU A 94 15.93 15.15 5.69
CA LEU A 94 14.56 14.70 5.38
C LEU A 94 13.94 15.54 4.26
N LEU A 95 13.31 14.87 3.30
CA LEU A 95 12.40 15.45 2.31
C LEU A 95 11.06 14.72 2.44
N VAL A 96 9.96 15.48 2.55
CA VAL A 96 8.58 14.97 2.62
C VAL A 96 7.79 15.55 1.47
#